data_AF-A0A540W7Z2-F1
#
_entry.id   AF-A0A540W7Z2-F1
#
_cell.length_a   1.000
_cell.length_b   1.000
_cell.length_c   1.000
_cell.angle_alpha   90.00
_cell.angle_beta   90.00
_cell.angle_gamma   90.00
#
_symmetry.space_group_name_H-M   'P 1'
#
loop_
_entity.id
_entity.type
_entity.pdbx_description
1 polymer ?
#
loop_
_entity_poly.entity_id
_entity_poly.type
_entity_poly.pdbx_seq_one_letter_code
_entity_poly.pdbx_strand_id
1 'polypeptide(L)'
;MIHEMRQVGRLASGALEWACPTCGRRVALADPPAPALTVLDPGDETAVHIGLTAPGRATANPGEPYGLGPVQEIPRPPSLPMLPADPPDTAAADRAWLAEIGIDWGGGEAA
;
A
#
# COMPACT_ATOMS: atom_id res chain seq x y z
N MET A 1 -10.34 -16.94 -2.56
CA MET A 1 -10.40 -17.04 -1.08
C MET A 1 -9.11 -16.45 -0.52
N ILE A 2 -9.13 -15.81 0.65
CA ILE A 2 -7.92 -15.24 1.28
C ILE A 2 -7.54 -16.11 2.48
N HIS A 3 -6.27 -16.51 2.56
CA HIS A 3 -5.71 -17.22 3.70
C HIS A 3 -4.63 -16.39 4.38
N GLU A 4 -4.65 -16.38 5.72
CA GLU A 4 -3.59 -15.79 6.51
C GLU A 4 -2.47 -16.83 6.75
N MET A 5 -1.23 -16.45 6.47
CA MET A 5 -0.03 -17.21 6.76
C MET A 5 0.59 -16.74 8.08
N ARG A 6 1.14 -17.67 8.84
CA ARG A 6 1.85 -17.41 10.09
C ARG A 6 3.34 -17.68 9.91
N GLN A 7 4.18 -16.81 10.45
CA GLN A 7 5.60 -17.09 10.57
C GLN A 7 5.79 -18.22 11.60
N VAL A 8 6.40 -19.32 11.18
CA VAL A 8 6.58 -20.54 12.00
C VAL A 8 8.01 -20.74 12.46
N GLY A 9 8.98 -20.06 11.84
CA GLY A 9 10.37 -20.17 12.25
C GLY A 9 11.34 -19.47 11.33
N ARG A 10 12.61 -19.86 11.45
CA ARG A 10 13.70 -19.43 10.57
C ARG A 10 14.47 -20.66 10.12
N LEU A 11 14.72 -20.77 8.82
CA LEU A 11 15.47 -21.85 8.21
C LEU A 11 16.98 -21.71 8.47
N ALA A 12 17.74 -22.79 8.26
CA ALA A 12 19.20 -22.77 8.35
C ALA A 12 19.87 -21.76 7.41
N SER A 13 19.22 -21.43 6.29
CA SER A 13 19.64 -20.37 5.37
C SER A 13 19.47 -18.95 5.93
N GLY A 14 18.80 -18.80 7.07
CA GLY A 14 18.41 -17.51 7.63
C GLY A 14 17.07 -17.00 7.11
N ALA A 15 16.45 -17.63 6.11
CA ALA A 15 15.13 -17.22 5.61
C ALA A 15 14.02 -17.47 6.64
N LEU A 16 13.03 -16.58 6.69
CA LEU A 16 11.84 -16.76 7.51
C LEU A 16 10.92 -17.80 6.88
N GLU A 17 10.50 -18.77 7.67
CA GLU A 17 9.53 -19.77 7.22
C GLU A 17 8.11 -19.32 7.59
N TRP A 18 7.21 -19.40 6.61
CA TRP A 18 5.79 -19.06 6.73
C TRP A 18 4.94 -20.25 6.33
N ALA A 19 3.88 -20.52 7.11
CA ALA A 19 2.94 -21.60 6.84
C ALA A 19 1.49 -21.11 6.89
N CYS A 20 0.68 -21.57 5.93
CA CYS A 20 -0.76 -21.41 5.94
C CYS A 20 -1.41 -22.56 6.72
N PRO A 21 -2.10 -22.29 7.84
CA PRO A 21 -2.82 -23.33 8.58
C PRO A 21 -4.07 -23.85 7.84
N THR A 22 -4.56 -23.11 6.83
CA THR A 22 -5.81 -23.46 6.12
C THR A 22 -5.58 -24.47 5.00
N CYS A 23 -4.55 -24.28 4.16
CA CYS A 23 -4.29 -25.14 3.01
C CYS A 23 -2.92 -25.84 3.04
N GLY A 24 -2.12 -25.63 4.08
CA GLY A 24 -0.81 -26.28 4.25
C GLY A 24 0.34 -25.64 3.47
N ARG A 25 0.10 -24.58 2.68
CA ARG A 25 1.13 -23.87 1.91
C ARG A 25 2.28 -23.42 2.81
N ARG A 26 3.53 -23.66 2.40
CA ARG A 26 4.75 -23.24 3.10
C ARG A 26 5.69 -22.47 2.17
N VAL A 27 6.22 -21.35 2.63
CA VAL A 27 7.19 -20.54 1.88
C VAL A 27 8.34 -20.09 2.76
N ALA A 28 9.50 -19.88 2.15
CA ALA A 28 10.67 -19.24 2.74
C ALA A 28 10.83 -17.83 2.16
N LEU A 29 10.95 -16.83 3.02
CA LEU A 29 11.17 -15.44 2.64
C LEU A 29 12.55 -14.99 3.15
N ALA A 30 13.44 -14.61 2.22
CA ALA A 30 14.73 -14.02 2.53
C ALA A 30 14.59 -12.49 2.69
N ASP A 31 15.22 -11.96 3.73
CA ASP A 31 15.30 -10.53 4.01
C ASP A 31 16.34 -9.83 3.09
N PRO A 32 16.32 -8.49 2.98
CA PRO A 32 17.37 -7.72 2.32
C PRO A 32 18.79 -8.08 2.85
N PRO A 33 19.85 -7.99 2.02
CA PRO A 33 19.92 -7.26 0.75
C PRO A 33 19.51 -8.04 -0.50
N ALA A 34 19.24 -9.35 -0.38
CA ALA A 34 18.84 -10.20 -1.50
C ALA A 34 17.46 -10.81 -1.23
N PRO A 35 16.37 -10.01 -1.33
CA PRO A 35 15.04 -10.50 -1.04
C PRO A 35 14.63 -11.58 -2.03
N ALA A 36 14.15 -12.70 -1.52
CA ALA A 36 13.73 -13.84 -2.32
C ALA A 36 12.57 -14.56 -1.66
N LEU A 37 11.64 -15.07 -2.47
CA LEU A 37 10.56 -15.96 -2.02
C LEU A 37 10.77 -17.33 -2.65
N THR A 38 10.74 -18.38 -1.84
CA THR A 38 10.82 -19.78 -2.29
C THR A 38 9.63 -20.55 -1.75
N VAL A 39 8.90 -21.22 -2.63
CA VAL A 39 7.79 -22.11 -2.23
C VAL A 39 8.38 -23.44 -1.77
N LEU A 40 8.08 -23.84 -0.53
CA LEU A 40 8.50 -25.12 0.05
C LEU A 40 7.41 -26.18 -0.11
N ASP A 41 6.16 -25.78 0.10
CA ASP A 41 4.96 -26.58 -0.14
C ASP A 41 3.91 -25.70 -0.83
N PRO A 42 3.35 -26.11 -1.98
CA PRO A 42 2.46 -25.27 -2.77
C PRO A 42 1.10 -25.00 -2.11
N GLY A 43 0.54 -25.93 -1.32
CA GLY A 43 -0.84 -25.84 -0.81
C GLY A 43 -1.87 -25.51 -1.91
N ASP A 44 -2.86 -24.68 -1.59
CA ASP A 44 -3.84 -24.16 -2.57
C ASP A 44 -3.28 -22.94 -3.32
N GLU A 45 -2.94 -23.12 -4.59
CA GLU A 45 -2.37 -22.03 -5.40
C GLU A 45 -3.41 -20.99 -5.86
N THR A 46 -4.70 -21.32 -5.76
CA THR A 46 -5.80 -20.43 -6.15
C THR A 46 -6.19 -19.45 -5.04
N ALA A 47 -5.73 -19.70 -3.81
CA ALA A 47 -5.95 -18.80 -2.68
C ALA A 47 -4.90 -17.68 -2.62
N VAL A 48 -5.36 -16.47 -2.28
CA VAL A 48 -4.48 -15.33 -1.99
C VAL A 48 -3.96 -15.50 -0.58
N HIS A 49 -2.63 -15.48 -0.42
CA HIS A 49 -1.97 -15.68 0.87
C HIS A 49 -1.42 -14.35 1.38
N ILE A 50 -1.80 -13.99 2.61
CA ILE A 50 -1.34 -12.77 3.28
C ILE A 50 -0.57 -13.13 4.55
N GLY A 51 0.53 -12.44 4.84
CA GLY A 51 1.31 -12.63 6.07
C GLY A 51 1.66 -11.27 6.68
N LEU A 52 1.53 -11.13 8.00
CA LEU A 52 1.87 -9.92 8.74
C LEU A 52 3.21 -10.13 9.44
N THR A 53 4.29 -9.53 8.92
CA THR A 53 5.66 -9.59 9.48
C THR A 53 5.78 -8.86 10.83
N ALA A 54 4.98 -7.81 11.00
CA ALA A 54 4.65 -7.26 12.31
C ALA A 54 3.19 -6.83 12.22
N PRO A 55 2.29 -7.21 13.15
CA PRO A 55 1.21 -6.30 13.45
C PRO A 55 1.92 -5.02 13.88
N GLY A 56 1.86 -3.96 13.08
CA GLY A 56 2.26 -2.65 13.57
C GLY A 56 1.63 -2.48 14.94
N ARG A 57 2.33 -1.84 15.90
CA ARG A 57 1.66 -1.36 17.11
C ARG A 57 0.35 -0.77 16.62
N ALA A 58 -0.79 -1.22 17.14
CA ALA A 58 -2.07 -0.65 16.76
C ALA A 58 -1.97 0.85 17.04
N THR A 59 -1.62 1.62 16.02
CA THR A 59 -1.56 3.05 16.12
C THR A 59 -3.01 3.44 15.99
N ALA A 60 -3.49 4.26 16.92
CA ALA A 60 -4.81 4.85 16.78
C ALA A 60 -4.92 5.63 15.45
N ASN A 61 -3.76 5.99 14.87
CA ASN A 61 -3.62 6.67 13.61
C ASN A 61 -2.60 5.97 12.67
N PRO A 62 -2.99 5.48 11.48
CA PRO A 62 -2.08 4.86 10.52
C PRO A 62 -1.00 5.81 9.94
N GLY A 63 -1.19 7.12 10.07
CA GLY A 63 -0.22 8.14 9.63
C GLY A 63 0.92 8.44 10.62
N GLU A 64 0.79 7.98 11.87
CA GLU A 64 1.72 8.28 12.98
C GLU A 64 3.18 7.87 12.69
N PRO A 65 3.48 6.71 12.07
CA PRO A 65 4.86 6.34 11.70
C PRO A 65 5.50 7.28 10.67
N TYR A 66 4.69 8.05 9.95
CA TYR A 66 5.10 8.95 8.88
C TYR A 66 5.03 10.44 9.30
N GLY A 67 4.82 10.72 10.58
CA GLY A 67 4.67 12.07 11.11
C GLY A 67 3.34 12.75 10.75
N LEU A 68 2.36 11.99 10.24
CA LEU A 68 1.03 12.49 9.94
C LEU A 68 0.16 12.36 11.19
N GLY A 69 -0.42 13.47 11.65
CA GLY A 69 -1.37 13.50 12.77
C GLY A 69 -2.67 12.74 12.46
N PRO A 70 -3.57 12.55 13.45
CA PRO A 70 -4.82 11.84 13.24
C PRO A 70 -5.66 12.50 12.14
N VAL A 71 -6.52 11.73 11.48
CA VAL A 71 -7.51 12.28 10.54
C VAL A 71 -8.30 13.37 11.25
N GLN A 72 -8.16 14.61 10.79
CA GLN A 72 -8.99 15.71 11.25
C GLN A 72 -10.22 15.79 10.36
N GLU A 73 -11.39 15.54 10.94
CA GLU A 73 -12.65 15.92 10.30
C GLU A 73 -12.76 17.44 10.34
N ILE A 74 -12.39 18.10 9.24
CA ILE A 74 -12.65 19.52 9.05
C ILE A 74 -14.12 19.64 8.64
N PRO A 75 -15.01 20.17 9.51
CA PRO A 75 -16.41 20.31 9.16
C PRO A 75 -16.51 21.16 7.89
N ARG A 76 -17.21 20.62 6.87
CA ARG A 76 -17.49 21.36 5.64
C ARG A 76 -18.18 22.66 6.06
N PRO A 77 -17.63 23.85 5.71
CA PRO A 77 -18.29 25.10 6.02
C PRO A 77 -19.71 25.07 5.43
N PRO A 78 -20.73 25.53 6.17
CA PRO A 78 -22.08 25.62 5.64
C PRO A 78 -22.03 26.54 4.42
N SER A 79 -22.26 25.95 3.24
CA SER A 79 -22.28 26.62 1.94
C SER A 79 -21.26 27.74 1.83
N LEU A 80 -20.00 27.42 1.54
CA LEU A 80 -19.15 28.42 0.91
C LEU A 80 -19.95 28.96 -0.29
N PRO A 81 -20.10 30.30 -0.44
CA PRO A 81 -20.65 30.82 -1.68
C PRO A 81 -19.88 30.14 -2.80
N MET A 82 -20.59 29.58 -3.78
CA MET A 82 -19.94 28.97 -4.94
C MET A 82 -18.83 29.94 -5.35
N LEU A 83 -17.58 29.47 -5.24
CA LEU A 83 -16.48 30.22 -5.80
C LEU A 83 -16.88 30.51 -7.25
N PRO A 84 -16.63 31.73 -7.75
CA PRO A 84 -16.89 32.04 -9.14
C PRO A 84 -16.35 30.91 -9.99
N ALA A 85 -17.13 30.43 -10.96
CA ALA A 85 -16.62 29.46 -11.91
C ALA A 85 -15.29 29.99 -12.43
N ASP A 86 -14.27 29.13 -12.40
CA ASP A 86 -12.97 29.50 -12.93
C ASP A 86 -13.15 30.01 -14.36
N PRO A 87 -12.39 31.05 -14.76
CA PRO A 87 -12.30 31.45 -16.15
C PRO A 87 -12.11 30.21 -17.05
N PRO A 88 -12.69 30.20 -18.26
CA PRO A 88 -12.65 29.04 -19.15
C PRO A 88 -11.22 28.54 -19.45
N ASP A 89 -10.23 29.42 -19.29
CA ASP A 89 -8.83 29.14 -19.60
C ASP A 89 -7.98 28.73 -18.39
N THR A 90 -8.52 28.72 -17.16
CA THR A 90 -7.75 28.37 -15.95
C THR A 90 -7.15 26.98 -16.04
N ALA A 91 -7.94 26.00 -16.50
CA ALA A 91 -7.46 24.63 -16.67
C ALA A 91 -6.33 24.51 -17.71
N ALA A 92 -6.27 25.40 -18.70
CA ALA A 92 -5.19 25.41 -19.68
C ALA A 92 -3.93 26.08 -19.12
N ALA A 93 -4.09 27.19 -18.39
CA ALA A 93 -3.00 27.88 -17.70
C ALA A 93 -2.35 26.99 -16.64
N ASP A 94 -3.15 26.27 -15.86
CA ASP A 94 -2.65 25.34 -14.84
C ASP A 94 -1.83 24.22 -15.46
N ARG A 95 -2.30 23.61 -16.56
CA ARG A 95 -1.54 22.58 -17.29
C ARG A 95 -0.22 23.12 -17.85
N ALA A 96 -0.23 24.34 -18.38
CA ALA A 96 0.99 24.97 -18.90
C ALA A 96 2.02 25.23 -17.80
N TRP A 97 1.57 25.75 -16.65
CA TRP A 97 2.41 25.97 -15.49
C TRP A 97 2.96 24.66 -14.91
N LEU A 98 2.14 23.61 -14.81
CA LEU A 98 2.58 22.28 -14.35
C LEU A 98 3.68 21.71 -15.26
N ALA A 99 3.51 21.85 -16.58
CA ALA A 99 4.53 21.44 -17.54
C ALA A 99 5.82 22.27 -17.42
N GLU A 100 5.70 23.58 -17.17
CA GLU A 100 6.85 24.47 -16.93
C GLU A 100 7.70 24.02 -15.74
N ILE A 101 7.06 23.58 -14.65
CA ILE A 101 7.75 23.06 -13.46
C ILE A 101 8.11 21.57 -13.57
N GLY A 102 7.92 20.95 -14.74
CA GLY A 102 8.32 19.57 -15.05
C GLY A 102 7.34 18.49 -14.57
N ILE A 103 6.09 18.84 -14.27
CA ILE A 103 5.04 17.89 -13.87
C ILE A 103 4.12 17.64 -15.07
N ASP A 104 4.18 16.43 -15.63
CA ASP A 104 3.26 16.00 -16.68
C ASP A 104 1.97 15.41 -16.08
N TRP A 105 0.90 16.19 -16.16
CA TRP A 105 -0.47 15.77 -15.80
C TRP A 105 -1.27 15.25 -17.01
N GLY A 106 -0.61 14.99 -18.14
CA GLY A 106 -1.18 14.27 -19.27
C GLY A 106 -1.45 12.82 -18.87
N GLY A 107 -2.72 12.43 -18.82
CA GLY A 107 -3.16 11.12 -18.36
C GLY A 107 -2.37 9.99 -19.02
N GLY A 108 -1.47 9.37 -18.25
CA GLY A 108 -1.11 7.98 -18.51
C GLY A 108 -2.40 7.19 -18.47
N GLU A 109 -2.73 6.49 -19.56
CA GLU A 109 -3.78 5.48 -19.51
C GLU A 109 -3.46 4.52 -18.36
N ALA A 110 -4.40 4.36 -17.44
CA ALA A 110 -4.32 3.29 -16.45
C ALA A 110 -4.32 1.97 -17.23
N ALA A 111 -3.16 1.31 -17.26
CA ALA A 111 -2.98 -0.03 -17.82
C ALA A 111 -3.67 -1.10 -16.97
#